data_AF-A0A2Z6MWX4-F1
#
_entry.id   AF-A0A2Z6MWX4-F1
#
_cell.length_a   1.000
_cell.length_b   1.000
_cell.length_c   1.000
_cell.angle_alpha   90.00
_cell.angle_beta   90.00
_cell.angle_gamma   90.00
#
_symmetry.space_group_name_H-M   'P 1'
#
loop_
_entity.id
_entity.type
_entity.pdbx_description
1 polymer ?
#
loop_
_entity_poly.entity_id
_entity_poly.type
_entity_poly.pdbx_seq_one_letter_code
_entity_poly.pdbx_strand_id
1 'polypeptide(L)'
;MKKSFSCEIRFYINSDEVYELEIPMMFSELVTDHLWLSDLRTHSSIRLNDLESYLVDDDWNQIEISCEKVNEPSNMTISWCGVHVCRQEANMEDILFEDPYLDSDLSIETENIDPDNIAECHNDIDHNQEKILLHTKTLDRSNTVASDHLANAQQKSIVTNPDDEDMEAFYAILDAETSRLSLSNDNKVISESSKRVIPSEETKKALKTLQDFLTKDFSVLLRPNEYNTMESTLDYLTHLPAEDGISVEIRSLVKEFSRQFTCWSYDYTHEGEKIEFTKAKLLKSDELEEGLEANKTLFREVKYLENELCNELEYLEERKKELEEQINAVKANISASQVAKNMASHTKREIFENAKILKVQRDELREQVHSLRDEHELAKKIQANIRDEWSKLGEKFTNIANKN
;
A
#
# COMPACT_ATOMS: atom_id res chain seq x y z
N MET A 1 7.60 33.18 -30.86
CA MET A 1 6.42 32.36 -30.55
C MET A 1 6.42 32.04 -29.05
N LYS A 2 5.25 31.76 -28.44
CA LYS A 2 5.23 30.97 -27.20
C LYS A 2 5.67 29.53 -27.53
N LYS A 3 6.37 28.86 -26.62
CA LYS A 3 6.67 27.44 -26.72
C LYS A 3 5.45 26.67 -26.19
N SER A 4 4.66 26.05 -27.05
CA SER A 4 3.55 25.19 -26.64
C SER A 4 4.05 23.80 -26.22
N PHE A 5 3.41 23.24 -25.18
CA PHE A 5 3.42 21.81 -24.90
C PHE A 5 2.10 21.24 -25.40
N SER A 6 2.14 20.02 -25.92
CA SER A 6 1.00 19.16 -26.19
C SER A 6 1.48 17.71 -25.99
N CYS A 7 0.67 16.91 -25.30
CA CYS A 7 0.77 15.45 -25.35
C CYS A 7 -0.48 14.93 -26.06
N GLU A 8 -0.29 13.90 -26.87
CA GLU A 8 -1.34 13.10 -27.45
C GLU A 8 -1.44 11.82 -26.63
N ILE A 9 -2.61 11.56 -26.03
CA ILE A 9 -2.87 10.30 -25.33
C ILE A 9 -3.68 9.40 -26.25
N ARG A 10 -3.13 8.23 -26.55
CA ARG A 10 -3.81 7.15 -27.28
C ARG A 10 -4.13 6.00 -26.34
N PHE A 11 -5.28 5.38 -26.55
CA PHE A 11 -5.82 4.29 -25.76
C PHE A 11 -6.20 3.12 -26.66
N TYR A 12 -5.62 1.96 -26.36
CA TYR A 12 -5.72 0.75 -27.16
C TYR A 12 -6.48 -0.34 -26.41
N ILE A 13 -7.31 -1.10 -27.12
CA ILE A 13 -7.90 -2.35 -26.66
C ILE A 13 -7.47 -3.43 -27.65
N ASN A 14 -6.88 -4.52 -27.17
CA ASN A 14 -6.43 -5.65 -28.00
C ASN A 14 -5.52 -5.22 -29.18
N SER A 15 -4.64 -4.24 -28.95
CA SER A 15 -3.80 -3.54 -29.95
C SER A 15 -4.53 -2.64 -30.97
N ASP A 16 -5.86 -2.60 -31.01
CA ASP A 16 -6.62 -1.66 -31.84
C ASP A 16 -6.78 -0.30 -31.15
N GLU A 17 -6.60 0.79 -31.90
CA GLU A 17 -6.69 2.15 -31.37
C GLU A 17 -8.15 2.60 -31.26
N VAL A 18 -8.63 2.73 -30.03
CA VAL A 18 -10.04 3.05 -29.76
C VAL A 18 -10.26 4.56 -29.58
N TYR A 19 -9.25 5.28 -29.08
CA TYR A 19 -9.41 6.68 -28.72
C TYR A 19 -8.10 7.49 -28.67
N GLU A 20 -8.14 8.69 -29.25
CA GLU A 20 -7.07 9.71 -29.25
C GLU A 20 -7.56 10.97 -28.49
N LEU A 21 -6.70 11.56 -27.66
CA LEU A 21 -6.96 12.78 -26.91
C LEU A 21 -5.75 13.73 -26.89
N GLU A 22 -5.78 14.78 -27.69
CA GLU A 22 -4.85 15.91 -27.56
C GLU A 22 -5.15 16.71 -26.28
N ILE A 23 -4.15 16.87 -25.40
CA ILE A 23 -4.27 17.70 -24.21
C ILE A 23 -4.20 19.20 -24.61
N PRO A 24 -5.22 20.04 -24.35
CA PRO A 24 -5.27 21.42 -24.85
C PRO A 24 -4.10 22.30 -24.38
N MET A 25 -3.52 23.08 -25.31
CA MET A 25 -2.23 23.83 -25.23
C MET A 25 -1.97 24.80 -24.03
N MET A 26 -2.87 24.88 -23.05
CA MET A 26 -2.82 25.81 -21.90
C MET A 26 -1.68 25.53 -20.90
N PHE A 27 -1.05 24.35 -20.95
CA PHE A 27 -0.02 23.91 -20.00
C PHE A 27 1.32 24.66 -20.13
N SER A 28 1.49 25.49 -21.18
CA SER A 28 2.72 26.26 -21.45
C SER A 28 3.07 27.38 -20.46
N GLU A 29 2.26 27.60 -19.41
CA GLU A 29 2.49 28.60 -18.35
C GLU A 29 2.66 27.97 -16.94
N LEU A 30 2.74 26.64 -16.86
CA LEU A 30 2.90 25.90 -15.60
C LEU A 30 4.38 25.79 -15.21
N VAL A 31 4.66 25.79 -13.90
CA VAL A 31 6.02 26.00 -13.35
C VAL A 31 6.44 24.90 -12.36
N THR A 32 5.58 23.90 -12.10
CA THR A 32 5.82 22.78 -11.17
C THR A 32 5.19 21.50 -11.71
N ASP A 33 5.54 20.36 -11.15
CA ASP A 33 4.95 19.06 -11.48
C ASP A 33 3.44 19.05 -11.21
N HIS A 34 2.66 18.38 -12.07
CA HIS A 34 1.20 18.33 -12.02
C HIS A 34 0.71 16.91 -12.35
N LEU A 35 -0.31 16.44 -11.63
CA LEU A 35 -1.10 15.26 -12.01
C LEU A 35 -2.30 15.71 -12.85
N TRP A 36 -2.64 14.95 -13.89
CA TRP A 36 -3.87 15.12 -14.66
C TRP A 36 -4.68 13.82 -14.63
N LEU A 37 -5.99 13.93 -14.45
CA LEU A 37 -6.94 12.82 -14.43
C LEU A 37 -8.09 13.16 -15.38
N SER A 38 -8.46 12.21 -16.24
CA SER A 38 -9.52 12.36 -17.23
C SER A 38 -10.47 11.16 -17.13
N ASP A 39 -11.75 11.40 -16.84
CA ASP A 39 -12.77 10.36 -16.85
C ASP A 39 -13.31 10.21 -18.29
N LEU A 40 -12.82 9.19 -19.00
CA LEU A 40 -13.18 8.90 -20.39
C LEU A 40 -14.70 8.78 -20.60
N ARG A 41 -15.46 8.35 -19.58
CA ARG A 41 -16.93 8.22 -19.64
C ARG A 41 -17.64 9.57 -19.79
N THR A 42 -16.95 10.66 -19.47
CA THR A 42 -17.47 12.04 -19.61
C THR A 42 -17.18 12.65 -20.98
N HIS A 43 -16.37 12.00 -21.83
CA HIS A 43 -15.97 12.56 -23.11
C HIS A 43 -17.00 12.29 -24.21
N SER A 44 -17.51 13.35 -24.85
CA SER A 44 -18.63 13.27 -25.81
C SER A 44 -18.31 12.52 -27.12
N SER A 45 -17.04 12.24 -27.39
CA SER A 45 -16.59 11.41 -28.51
C SER A 45 -16.74 9.91 -28.24
N ILE A 46 -16.76 9.48 -26.98
CA ILE A 46 -16.77 8.06 -26.60
C ILE A 46 -18.22 7.63 -26.35
N ARG A 47 -18.60 6.48 -26.91
CA ARG A 47 -19.87 5.80 -26.63
C ARG A 47 -19.57 4.37 -26.20
N LEU A 48 -20.21 3.88 -25.13
CA LEU A 48 -20.01 2.49 -24.68
C LEU A 48 -20.31 1.47 -25.77
N ASN A 49 -21.36 1.69 -26.57
CA ASN A 49 -21.74 0.82 -27.69
C ASN A 49 -20.69 0.76 -28.82
N ASP A 50 -19.79 1.74 -28.91
CA ASP A 50 -18.70 1.75 -29.89
C ASP A 50 -17.43 1.08 -29.30
N LEU A 51 -17.34 0.92 -27.97
CA LEU A 51 -16.30 0.13 -27.29
C LEU A 51 -16.60 -1.38 -27.33
N GLU A 52 -17.89 -1.77 -27.27
CA GLU A 52 -18.35 -3.16 -27.33
C GLU A 52 -17.80 -3.93 -28.55
N SER A 53 -17.49 -3.26 -29.66
CA SER A 53 -16.93 -3.91 -30.87
C SER A 53 -15.42 -4.24 -30.82
N TYR A 54 -14.70 -3.77 -29.80
CA TYR A 54 -13.28 -4.09 -29.59
C TYR A 54 -13.06 -5.17 -28.52
N LEU A 55 -14.12 -5.57 -27.83
CA LEU A 55 -14.07 -6.58 -26.78
C LEU A 55 -14.23 -8.00 -27.35
N VAL A 56 -13.49 -8.94 -26.76
CA VAL A 56 -13.62 -10.39 -26.99
C VAL A 56 -14.44 -10.99 -25.84
N ASP A 57 -15.50 -11.73 -26.17
CA ASP A 57 -16.44 -12.30 -25.18
C ASP A 57 -15.86 -13.47 -24.35
N ASP A 58 -14.89 -14.21 -24.90
CA ASP A 58 -14.38 -15.48 -24.37
C ASP A 58 -12.90 -15.42 -23.86
N ASP A 59 -12.28 -14.23 -23.80
CA ASP A 59 -10.84 -14.08 -23.46
C ASP A 59 -10.52 -12.78 -22.70
N TRP A 60 -9.31 -12.69 -22.15
CA TRP A 60 -8.78 -11.47 -21.51
C TRP A 60 -8.60 -10.36 -22.55
N ASN A 61 -9.12 -9.17 -22.22
CA ASN A 61 -9.02 -8.00 -23.08
C ASN A 61 -7.83 -7.13 -22.63
N GLN A 62 -6.80 -7.02 -23.47
CA GLN A 62 -5.61 -6.23 -23.16
C GLN A 62 -5.92 -4.74 -23.34
N ILE A 63 -5.52 -3.92 -22.35
CA ILE A 63 -5.69 -2.46 -22.39
C ILE A 63 -4.32 -1.80 -22.26
N GLU A 64 -3.98 -0.92 -23.21
CA GLU A 64 -2.74 -0.14 -23.20
C GLU A 64 -3.04 1.36 -23.33
N ILE A 65 -2.21 2.19 -22.68
CA ILE A 65 -2.31 3.66 -22.76
C ILE A 65 -0.92 4.27 -22.97
N SER A 66 -0.79 5.16 -23.96
CA SER A 66 0.45 5.86 -24.30
C SER A 66 0.24 7.37 -24.32
N CYS A 67 1.15 8.15 -23.74
CA CYS A 67 1.19 9.62 -23.89
C CYS A 67 2.46 9.99 -24.68
N GLU A 68 2.30 10.45 -25.93
CA GLU A 68 3.42 10.89 -26.78
C GLU A 68 3.54 12.42 -26.81
N LYS A 69 4.76 12.95 -26.62
CA LYS A 69 5.04 14.39 -26.60
C LYS A 69 5.17 14.96 -28.02
N VAL A 70 4.05 15.41 -28.58
CA VAL A 70 3.96 15.94 -29.96
C VAL A 70 4.82 17.19 -30.22
N ASN A 71 5.10 18.00 -29.19
CA ASN A 71 5.76 19.31 -29.36
C ASN A 71 7.10 19.46 -28.59
N GLU A 72 8.20 19.29 -29.32
CA GLU A 72 9.59 19.34 -28.83
C GLU A 72 10.04 20.59 -28.03
N PRO A 73 9.68 21.86 -28.37
CA PRO A 73 10.42 23.01 -27.85
C PRO A 73 10.14 23.31 -26.37
N SER A 74 9.28 22.53 -25.71
CA SER A 74 8.92 22.66 -24.30
C SER A 74 9.90 21.89 -23.40
N ASN A 75 10.30 22.50 -22.27
CA ASN A 75 11.22 21.90 -21.29
C ASN A 75 10.56 20.81 -20.41
N MET A 76 9.35 20.37 -20.78
CA MET A 76 8.48 19.52 -19.96
C MET A 76 8.65 18.04 -20.36
N THR A 77 8.71 17.16 -19.37
CA THR A 77 8.81 15.71 -19.50
C THR A 77 7.56 15.03 -18.95
N ILE A 78 7.21 13.87 -19.49
CA ILE A 78 6.15 13.02 -18.95
C ILE A 78 6.88 11.96 -18.11
N SER A 79 6.69 11.99 -16.79
CA SER A 79 7.37 11.04 -15.89
C SER A 79 6.64 9.71 -15.79
N TRP A 80 5.30 9.72 -15.84
CA TRP A 80 4.44 8.55 -15.71
C TRP A 80 3.13 8.75 -16.50
N CYS A 81 2.55 7.66 -16.98
CA CYS A 81 1.20 7.57 -17.54
C CYS A 81 0.60 6.21 -17.13
N GLY A 82 -0.72 6.07 -17.09
CA GLY A 82 -1.38 4.82 -16.68
C GLY A 82 -2.89 4.98 -16.48
N VAL A 83 -3.56 3.84 -16.25
CA VAL A 83 -5.02 3.77 -16.04
C VAL A 83 -5.34 3.75 -14.54
N HIS A 84 -6.36 4.51 -14.13
CA HIS A 84 -6.87 4.47 -12.76
C HIS A 84 -8.20 3.70 -12.69
N VAL A 85 -8.24 2.61 -11.91
CA VAL A 85 -9.41 1.75 -11.75
C VAL A 85 -10.20 2.12 -10.49
N CYS A 86 -11.44 2.56 -10.66
CA CYS A 86 -12.35 2.87 -9.56
C CYS A 86 -12.89 1.58 -8.89
N ARG A 87 -12.19 1.09 -7.86
CA ARG A 87 -12.52 -0.13 -7.08
C ARG A 87 -13.97 -0.24 -6.55
N GLN A 88 -14.73 0.86 -6.52
CA GLN A 88 -16.15 0.88 -6.13
C GLN A 88 -17.10 0.44 -7.25
N GLU A 89 -16.62 0.37 -8.49
CA GLU A 89 -17.42 0.14 -9.71
C GLU A 89 -16.94 -1.08 -10.52
N ALA A 90 -15.84 -1.72 -10.12
CA ALA A 90 -15.23 -2.86 -10.82
C ALA A 90 -14.86 -3.99 -9.84
N ASN A 91 -14.99 -5.25 -10.28
CA ASN A 91 -14.45 -6.39 -9.55
C ASN A 91 -12.94 -6.48 -9.78
N MET A 92 -12.15 -6.47 -8.71
CA MET A 92 -10.69 -6.52 -8.81
C MET A 92 -10.15 -7.92 -9.13
N GLU A 93 -10.97 -8.96 -9.05
CA GLU A 93 -10.60 -10.33 -9.46
C GLU A 93 -10.64 -10.51 -10.99
N ASP A 94 -11.39 -9.65 -11.69
CA ASP A 94 -11.55 -9.65 -13.15
C ASP A 94 -10.58 -8.68 -13.85
N ILE A 95 -9.49 -8.26 -13.18
CA ILE A 95 -8.50 -7.29 -13.69
C ILE A 95 -7.08 -7.73 -13.32
N LEU A 96 -6.22 -7.88 -14.33
CA LEU A 96 -4.79 -8.15 -14.18
C LEU A 96 -3.96 -6.96 -14.68
N PHE A 97 -2.87 -6.66 -13.97
CA PHE A 97 -1.88 -5.61 -14.33
C PHE A 97 -0.58 -6.20 -14.90
N GLU A 98 -0.52 -7.53 -15.02
CA GLU A 98 0.56 -8.34 -15.57
C GLU A 98 -0.09 -9.25 -16.63
N ASP A 99 0.56 -9.45 -17.78
CA ASP A 99 0.00 -10.23 -18.89
C ASP A 99 -0.15 -11.71 -18.51
N PRO A 100 -1.36 -12.31 -18.54
CA PRO A 100 -1.59 -13.71 -18.19
C PRO A 100 -0.92 -14.72 -19.13
N TYR A 101 -0.39 -14.27 -20.28
CA TYR A 101 0.27 -15.09 -21.29
C TYR A 101 1.78 -14.85 -21.42
N LEU A 102 2.38 -13.99 -20.58
CA LEU A 102 3.83 -13.77 -20.58
C LEU A 102 4.58 -14.95 -19.91
N ASP A 103 5.04 -15.89 -20.75
CA ASP A 103 5.81 -17.07 -20.31
C ASP A 103 7.14 -16.64 -19.66
N SER A 104 7.39 -17.09 -18.42
CA SER A 104 8.46 -16.57 -17.54
C SER A 104 9.89 -16.96 -17.92
N ASP A 105 10.10 -17.61 -19.07
CA ASP A 105 11.37 -18.23 -19.48
C ASP A 105 12.35 -17.28 -20.22
N LEU A 106 12.03 -15.98 -20.36
CA LEU A 106 12.96 -14.97 -20.89
C LEU A 106 14.00 -14.50 -19.85
N SER A 107 14.72 -15.45 -19.26
CA SER A 107 15.95 -15.14 -18.53
C SER A 107 17.02 -14.64 -19.51
N ILE A 108 17.37 -13.35 -19.42
CA ILE A 108 18.28 -12.69 -20.37
C ILE A 108 19.68 -13.33 -20.28
N GLU A 109 20.12 -13.98 -21.36
CA GLU A 109 21.51 -14.39 -21.52
C GLU A 109 22.41 -13.15 -21.54
N THR A 110 23.29 -13.03 -20.55
CA THR A 110 24.24 -11.92 -20.44
C THR A 110 25.50 -12.28 -21.21
N GLU A 111 25.53 -11.93 -22.50
CA GLU A 111 26.77 -12.02 -23.30
C GLU A 111 27.90 -11.23 -22.64
N ASN A 112 29.11 -11.80 -22.65
CA ASN A 112 30.27 -11.23 -21.97
C ASN A 112 30.89 -10.12 -22.84
N ILE A 113 30.97 -8.90 -22.32
CA ILE A 113 31.66 -7.77 -22.98
C ILE A 113 32.87 -7.33 -22.14
N ASP A 114 33.99 -7.10 -22.84
CA ASP A 114 35.32 -6.83 -22.30
C ASP A 114 35.42 -5.38 -21.73
N PRO A 115 36.00 -5.14 -20.53
CA PRO A 115 35.78 -3.89 -19.79
C PRO A 115 36.67 -2.70 -20.20
N ASP A 116 37.55 -2.84 -21.19
CA ASP A 116 38.63 -1.88 -21.47
C ASP A 116 38.26 -0.68 -22.39
N ASN A 117 36.98 -0.47 -22.69
CA ASN A 117 36.48 0.66 -23.51
C ASN A 117 35.58 1.64 -22.72
N ILE A 118 36.11 2.30 -21.70
CA ILE A 118 35.43 3.41 -21.00
C ILE A 118 35.90 4.76 -21.56
N ALA A 119 35.14 5.30 -22.52
CA ALA A 119 35.20 6.71 -22.92
C ALA A 119 33.87 7.17 -23.54
N GLU A 120 33.33 8.29 -23.04
CA GLU A 120 32.25 9.11 -23.63
C GLU A 120 30.91 8.42 -23.98
N CYS A 121 30.05 8.25 -22.97
CA CYS A 121 28.76 8.98 -22.90
C CYS A 121 28.02 8.71 -21.57
N HIS A 122 27.49 9.77 -20.94
CA HIS A 122 26.60 9.69 -19.77
C HIS A 122 25.13 9.80 -20.20
N ASN A 123 24.25 8.98 -19.61
CA ASN A 123 22.99 9.36 -18.94
C ASN A 123 22.06 8.12 -18.79
N ASP A 124 22.09 7.47 -17.62
CA ASP A 124 21.07 7.61 -16.56
C ASP A 124 19.64 8.03 -17.04
N ILE A 125 18.50 7.40 -16.71
CA ILE A 125 18.09 6.30 -15.79
C ILE A 125 16.85 5.63 -16.46
N ASP A 126 16.53 4.33 -16.40
CA ASP A 126 16.75 3.20 -15.44
C ASP A 126 15.56 2.94 -14.46
N HIS A 127 15.58 1.82 -13.73
CA HIS A 127 14.48 1.10 -13.06
C HIS A 127 13.52 1.91 -12.17
N ASN A 128 12.23 1.56 -12.23
CA ASN A 128 11.33 1.57 -11.06
C ASN A 128 10.09 0.65 -11.26
N GLN A 129 10.15 -0.57 -10.73
CA GLN A 129 8.98 -1.41 -10.45
C GLN A 129 8.87 -1.58 -8.93
N GLU A 130 7.86 -0.97 -8.29
CA GLU A 130 7.56 -1.20 -6.88
C GLU A 130 6.05 -1.42 -6.68
N LYS A 131 5.70 -2.54 -6.03
CA LYS A 131 4.39 -3.20 -6.14
C LYS A 131 3.51 -2.91 -4.93
N ILE A 132 2.87 -1.73 -4.90
CA ILE A 132 2.03 -1.30 -3.77
C ILE A 132 0.65 -1.97 -3.79
N LEU A 133 0.49 -3.02 -2.99
CA LEU A 133 -0.75 -3.79 -2.82
C LEU A 133 -1.63 -3.20 -1.69
N LEU A 134 -2.61 -2.37 -2.02
CA LEU A 134 -3.57 -1.85 -1.03
C LEU A 134 -4.77 -2.78 -0.82
N HIS A 135 -4.86 -3.41 0.36
CA HIS A 135 -6.10 -4.00 0.87
C HIS A 135 -7.02 -2.92 1.45
N THR A 136 -8.33 -3.04 1.23
CA THR A 136 -9.35 -2.17 1.86
C THR A 136 -10.36 -3.04 2.62
N LYS A 137 -10.36 -2.96 3.96
CA LYS A 137 -11.42 -3.58 4.79
C LYS A 137 -12.75 -2.84 4.58
N THR A 138 -13.84 -3.60 4.54
CA THR A 138 -15.21 -3.07 4.57
C THR A 138 -15.52 -2.46 5.93
N LEU A 139 -16.20 -1.31 5.96
CA LEU A 139 -16.94 -0.86 7.14
C LEU A 139 -18.30 -0.31 6.72
N ASP A 140 -19.35 -0.75 7.41
CA ASP A 140 -20.75 -0.42 7.11
C ASP A 140 -21.41 0.26 8.32
N ARG A 141 -22.57 0.89 8.07
CA ARG A 141 -23.57 1.44 9.02
C ARG A 141 -23.48 2.94 9.37
N SER A 142 -24.66 3.55 9.49
CA SER A 142 -24.88 5.01 9.43
C SER A 142 -25.57 5.61 10.67
N ASN A 143 -25.31 6.92 10.92
CA ASN A 143 -26.15 7.92 11.61
C ASN A 143 -26.51 7.66 13.11
N THR A 144 -26.53 8.62 14.06
CA THR A 144 -27.11 9.98 14.03
C THR A 144 -26.60 10.96 15.12
N VAL A 145 -26.33 12.22 14.74
CA VAL A 145 -26.84 13.50 15.34
C VAL A 145 -26.57 13.90 16.84
N ALA A 146 -25.73 14.96 16.99
CA ALA A 146 -25.87 16.17 17.85
C ALA A 146 -25.23 16.37 19.27
N SER A 147 -24.71 17.61 19.41
CA SER A 147 -24.56 18.52 20.57
C SER A 147 -23.44 18.41 21.62
N ASP A 148 -22.47 19.32 21.45
CA ASP A 148 -22.05 20.38 22.40
C ASP A 148 -21.31 20.08 23.74
N HIS A 149 -20.01 20.33 23.67
CA HIS A 149 -19.20 21.17 24.58
C HIS A 149 -18.80 20.74 26.01
N LEU A 150 -17.47 20.60 26.13
CA LEU A 150 -16.58 21.24 27.13
C LEU A 150 -16.31 20.54 28.48
N ALA A 151 -15.18 19.83 28.53
CA ALA A 151 -14.16 20.00 29.58
C ALA A 151 -12.78 19.47 29.11
N ASN A 152 -11.68 20.15 29.47
CA ASN A 152 -10.32 19.65 29.23
C ASN A 152 -9.89 18.71 30.37
N ALA A 153 -9.50 17.48 30.01
CA ALA A 153 -8.61 16.65 30.82
C ALA A 153 -7.70 15.86 29.87
N GLN A 154 -6.37 15.94 30.08
CA GLN A 154 -5.42 15.18 29.26
C GLN A 154 -5.41 13.72 29.69
N GLN A 155 -5.99 12.87 28.87
CA GLN A 155 -5.73 11.43 28.90
C GLN A 155 -5.58 11.01 27.43
N LYS A 156 -4.39 10.52 27.03
CA LYS A 156 -4.13 10.18 25.63
C LYS A 156 -4.95 8.93 25.30
N SER A 157 -6.14 9.16 24.73
CA SER A 157 -7.05 8.12 24.28
C SER A 157 -6.47 7.44 23.05
N ILE A 158 -5.52 6.53 23.27
CA ILE A 158 -5.32 5.41 22.36
C ILE A 158 -6.70 4.76 22.24
N VAL A 159 -7.26 4.74 21.04
CA VAL A 159 -8.51 4.03 20.75
C VAL A 159 -8.14 2.57 20.51
N THR A 160 -7.69 1.89 21.56
CA THR A 160 -7.65 0.43 21.57
C THR A 160 -9.08 -0.06 21.46
N ASN A 161 -9.37 -0.88 20.44
CA ASN A 161 -10.57 -1.69 20.44
C ASN A 161 -10.46 -2.68 21.61
N PRO A 162 -11.58 -3.11 22.22
CA PRO A 162 -11.55 -4.21 23.18
C PRO A 162 -10.95 -5.48 22.56
N ASP A 163 -11.18 -5.71 21.27
CA ASP A 163 -10.61 -6.77 20.45
C ASP A 163 -9.06 -6.77 20.46
N ASP A 164 -8.41 -5.59 20.57
CA ASP A 164 -6.95 -5.47 20.52
C ASP A 164 -6.31 -5.95 21.84
N GLU A 165 -6.96 -5.69 22.99
CA GLU A 165 -6.50 -6.14 24.31
C GLU A 165 -6.68 -7.67 24.47
N ASP A 166 -7.75 -8.23 23.90
CA ASP A 166 -7.96 -9.68 23.82
C ASP A 166 -6.94 -10.36 22.87
N MET A 167 -6.58 -9.75 21.74
CA MET A 167 -5.53 -10.26 20.84
C MET A 167 -4.15 -10.26 21.50
N GLU A 168 -3.78 -9.19 22.20
CA GLU A 168 -2.53 -9.11 22.98
C GLU A 168 -2.46 -10.21 24.05
N ALA A 169 -3.56 -10.41 24.80
CA ALA A 169 -3.63 -11.42 25.85
C ALA A 169 -3.45 -12.85 25.30
N PHE A 170 -3.98 -13.14 24.11
CA PHE A 170 -3.83 -14.44 23.45
C PHE A 170 -2.37 -14.80 23.18
N TYR A 171 -1.61 -13.95 22.48
CA TYR A 171 -0.21 -14.27 22.16
C TYR A 171 0.70 -14.28 23.39
N ALA A 172 0.42 -13.44 24.40
CA ALA A 172 1.15 -13.44 25.67
C ALA A 172 1.02 -14.76 26.46
N ILE A 173 -0.09 -15.49 26.30
CA ILE A 173 -0.26 -16.84 26.88
C ILE A 173 0.62 -17.86 26.13
N LEU A 174 0.64 -17.80 24.80
CA LEU A 174 1.38 -18.74 23.95
C LEU A 174 2.91 -18.65 24.09
N ASP A 175 3.45 -17.52 24.54
CA ASP A 175 4.88 -17.37 24.85
C ASP A 175 5.30 -18.04 26.17
N ALA A 176 4.34 -18.51 27.00
CA ALA A 176 4.62 -19.13 28.29
C ALA A 176 4.70 -20.67 28.27
N GLU A 177 4.26 -21.32 27.19
CA GLU A 177 4.03 -22.78 27.17
C GLU A 177 5.24 -23.61 26.67
N THR A 178 6.06 -23.07 25.77
CA THR A 178 7.10 -23.74 24.95
C THR A 178 8.31 -24.33 25.71
N SER A 179 8.27 -24.45 27.04
CA SER A 179 9.48 -24.53 27.89
C SER A 179 9.78 -25.90 28.55
N ARG A 180 9.04 -26.98 28.26
CA ARG A 180 8.86 -28.07 29.28
C ARG A 180 9.20 -29.55 28.97
N LEU A 181 9.57 -29.99 27.76
CA LEU A 181 9.52 -31.44 27.43
C LEU A 181 10.83 -32.11 26.91
N SER A 182 11.41 -32.99 27.73
CA SER A 182 12.48 -33.99 27.42
C SER A 182 12.82 -34.82 28.68
N LEU A 183 13.45 -36.01 28.66
CA LEU A 183 13.62 -37.10 27.68
C LEU A 183 14.13 -38.36 28.45
N SER A 184 13.69 -39.59 28.13
CA SER A 184 13.91 -40.80 28.98
C SER A 184 13.46 -42.11 28.27
N ASN A 185 14.00 -43.34 28.44
CA ASN A 185 15.31 -43.82 28.93
C ASN A 185 15.56 -45.32 28.57
N ASP A 186 16.83 -45.74 28.67
CA ASP A 186 17.39 -47.10 28.92
C ASP A 186 16.67 -48.44 28.58
N ASN A 187 17.29 -49.20 27.66
CA ASN A 187 17.94 -50.53 27.83
C ASN A 187 17.30 -51.70 28.63
N LYS A 188 17.24 -52.94 28.06
CA LYS A 188 17.36 -54.21 28.86
C LYS A 188 17.78 -55.54 28.14
N VAL A 189 18.49 -56.37 28.93
CA VAL A 189 18.89 -57.82 28.90
C VAL A 189 17.68 -58.80 28.77
N ILE A 190 17.72 -60.00 28.12
CA ILE A 190 18.25 -61.38 28.50
C ILE A 190 18.45 -62.29 27.22
N SER A 191 18.55 -63.65 27.11
CA SER A 191 18.38 -64.89 27.94
C SER A 191 18.97 -66.16 27.23
N GLU A 192 19.31 -67.29 27.91
CA GLU A 192 19.49 -68.68 27.35
C GLU A 192 19.80 -69.76 28.44
N SER A 193 19.56 -71.09 28.31
CA SER A 193 18.70 -71.92 27.41
C SER A 193 18.46 -73.37 27.94
N SER A 194 18.57 -74.46 27.14
CA SER A 194 18.01 -75.82 27.47
C SER A 194 18.64 -77.04 26.73
N LYS A 195 18.28 -78.31 27.09
CA LYS A 195 18.69 -79.58 26.42
C LYS A 195 17.62 -80.70 26.40
N ARG A 196 17.81 -81.74 25.57
CA ARG A 196 16.72 -82.33 24.72
C ARG A 196 16.86 -83.84 24.37
N VAL A 197 15.78 -84.44 23.83
CA VAL A 197 15.68 -85.80 23.18
C VAL A 197 15.13 -85.67 21.72
N ILE A 198 15.05 -86.76 20.92
CA ILE A 198 14.98 -86.74 19.43
C ILE A 198 13.63 -87.26 18.85
N PRO A 199 13.00 -86.54 17.86
CA PRO A 199 11.72 -86.91 17.22
C PRO A 199 11.81 -87.49 15.78
N SER A 200 10.67 -87.69 15.11
CA SER A 200 10.45 -88.23 13.73
C SER A 200 10.74 -87.24 12.58
N GLU A 201 10.67 -87.66 11.30
CA GLU A 201 11.12 -86.84 10.14
C GLU A 201 10.17 -85.71 9.72
N GLU A 202 8.88 -85.95 9.49
CA GLU A 202 7.90 -84.86 9.26
C GLU A 202 7.91 -83.87 10.44
N THR A 203 8.03 -84.39 11.66
CA THR A 203 8.22 -83.60 12.88
C THR A 203 9.50 -82.77 12.85
N LYS A 204 10.65 -83.33 12.45
CA LYS A 204 11.89 -82.56 12.26
C LYS A 204 11.70 -81.45 11.22
N LYS A 205 11.01 -81.73 10.12
CA LYS A 205 10.73 -80.74 9.07
C LYS A 205 9.84 -79.61 9.61
N ALA A 206 8.76 -79.92 10.30
CA ALA A 206 7.88 -78.93 10.91
C ALA A 206 8.56 -78.13 12.03
N LEU A 207 9.33 -78.79 12.91
CA LEU A 207 10.16 -78.11 13.92
C LEU A 207 11.25 -77.23 13.31
N LYS A 208 11.80 -77.61 12.14
CA LYS A 208 12.77 -76.81 11.39
C LYS A 208 12.10 -75.60 10.74
N THR A 209 10.94 -75.76 10.10
CA THR A 209 10.11 -74.66 9.60
C THR A 209 9.77 -73.66 10.72
N LEU A 210 9.33 -74.15 11.88
CA LEU A 210 9.07 -73.33 13.06
C LEU A 210 10.34 -72.61 13.55
N GLN A 211 11.47 -73.30 13.63
CA GLN A 211 12.75 -72.70 14.00
C GLN A 211 13.20 -71.61 13.01
N ASP A 212 12.98 -71.82 11.71
CA ASP A 212 13.34 -70.85 10.66
C ASP A 212 12.38 -69.66 10.61
N PHE A 213 11.14 -69.80 11.08
CA PHE A 213 10.26 -68.66 11.35
C PHE A 213 10.67 -67.90 12.62
N LEU A 214 11.08 -68.59 13.69
CA LEU A 214 11.58 -67.98 14.93
C LEU A 214 12.87 -67.16 14.76
N THR A 215 13.56 -67.24 13.62
CA THR A 215 14.71 -66.39 13.28
C THR A 215 14.37 -65.18 12.40
N LYS A 216 13.09 -64.95 12.09
CA LYS A 216 12.62 -63.81 11.28
C LYS A 216 12.00 -62.73 12.15
N ASP A 217 11.95 -61.51 11.64
CA ASP A 217 11.19 -60.42 12.24
C ASP A 217 9.69 -60.77 12.29
N PHE A 218 8.98 -60.33 13.34
CA PHE A 218 7.57 -60.67 13.53
C PHE A 218 6.68 -60.13 12.40
N SER A 219 6.99 -58.95 11.83
CA SER A 219 6.29 -58.40 10.66
C SER A 219 6.30 -59.35 9.44
N VAL A 220 7.38 -60.11 9.26
CA VAL A 220 7.54 -61.08 8.17
C VAL A 220 6.65 -62.31 8.40
N LEU A 221 6.29 -62.63 9.64
CA LEU A 221 5.39 -63.73 9.99
C LEU A 221 3.91 -63.40 9.73
N LEU A 222 3.55 -62.12 9.69
CA LEU A 222 2.17 -61.66 9.46
C LEU A 222 1.83 -61.50 7.97
N ARG A 223 2.80 -61.70 7.07
CA ARG A 223 2.54 -61.71 5.62
C ARG A 223 1.67 -62.92 5.27
N PRO A 224 0.67 -62.82 4.36
CA PRO A 224 -0.37 -63.85 4.21
C PRO A 224 0.14 -65.27 3.95
N ASN A 225 1.22 -65.44 3.18
CA ASN A 225 1.78 -66.76 2.89
C ASN A 225 2.52 -67.34 4.10
N GLU A 226 3.33 -66.52 4.75
CA GLU A 226 4.08 -66.87 5.97
C GLU A 226 3.15 -67.16 7.15
N TYR A 227 2.11 -66.34 7.37
CA TYR A 227 1.11 -66.54 8.43
C TYR A 227 0.42 -67.90 8.28
N ASN A 228 -0.16 -68.17 7.10
CA ASN A 228 -0.84 -69.44 6.80
C ASN A 228 0.10 -70.65 6.97
N THR A 229 1.38 -70.50 6.60
CA THR A 229 2.39 -71.56 6.73
C THR A 229 2.79 -71.79 8.19
N MET A 230 2.93 -70.72 8.98
CA MET A 230 3.23 -70.75 10.41
C MET A 230 2.06 -71.38 11.19
N GLU A 231 0.84 -70.91 10.96
CA GLU A 231 -0.40 -71.44 11.53
C GLU A 231 -0.56 -72.93 11.24
N SER A 232 -0.42 -73.35 9.97
CA SER A 232 -0.47 -74.77 9.58
C SER A 232 0.64 -75.62 10.22
N THR A 233 1.83 -75.05 10.43
CA THR A 233 2.95 -75.74 11.10
C THR A 233 2.67 -75.91 12.59
N LEU A 234 2.04 -74.92 13.23
CA LEU A 234 1.68 -74.94 14.64
C LEU A 234 0.48 -75.86 14.91
N ASP A 235 -0.55 -75.84 14.08
CA ASP A 235 -1.68 -76.77 14.17
C ASP A 235 -1.20 -78.23 14.06
N TYR A 236 -0.34 -78.54 13.08
CA TYR A 236 0.28 -79.85 12.95
C TYR A 236 1.06 -80.25 14.22
N LEU A 237 1.98 -79.41 14.70
CA LEU A 237 2.83 -79.73 15.85
C LEU A 237 2.07 -79.80 17.19
N THR A 238 0.95 -79.08 17.33
CA THR A 238 0.11 -79.12 18.56
C THR A 238 -0.77 -80.38 18.64
N HIS A 239 -1.15 -80.95 17.49
CA HIS A 239 -2.01 -82.13 17.39
C HIS A 239 -1.27 -83.48 17.30
N LEU A 240 0.07 -83.49 17.24
CA LEU A 240 0.87 -84.72 17.18
C LEU A 240 0.57 -85.72 18.31
N PRO A 241 0.60 -87.04 18.05
CA PRO A 241 0.43 -88.09 19.06
C PRO A 241 1.58 -88.10 20.07
N ALA A 242 1.35 -88.70 21.24
CA ALA A 242 2.33 -88.75 22.34
C ALA A 242 3.64 -89.46 21.97
N GLU A 243 3.58 -90.38 21.01
CA GLU A 243 4.65 -91.32 20.64
C GLU A 243 5.69 -90.75 19.67
N ASP A 244 5.45 -89.57 19.06
CA ASP A 244 6.27 -88.96 17.99
C ASP A 244 7.66 -88.41 18.41
N GLY A 245 8.18 -88.83 19.57
CA GLY A 245 9.53 -88.49 20.06
C GLY A 245 9.77 -87.03 20.47
N ILE A 246 8.77 -86.14 20.34
CA ILE A 246 8.83 -84.79 20.93
C ILE A 246 8.73 -84.89 22.46
N SER A 247 9.69 -84.27 23.16
CA SER A 247 9.67 -84.19 24.64
C SER A 247 8.50 -83.37 25.17
N VAL A 248 8.07 -83.63 26.41
CA VAL A 248 6.90 -82.97 27.02
C VAL A 248 7.08 -81.45 27.09
N GLU A 249 8.31 -80.99 27.30
CA GLU A 249 8.68 -79.58 27.38
C GLU A 249 8.50 -78.89 26.02
N ILE A 250 8.97 -79.49 24.92
CA ILE A 250 8.76 -78.92 23.57
C ILE A 250 7.28 -78.94 23.20
N ARG A 251 6.56 -80.02 23.53
CA ARG A 251 5.13 -80.15 23.23
C ARG A 251 4.29 -79.11 24.01
N SER A 252 4.71 -78.79 25.24
CA SER A 252 4.16 -77.69 26.03
C SER A 252 4.51 -76.33 25.41
N LEU A 253 5.79 -76.11 25.06
CA LEU A 253 6.28 -74.87 24.45
C LEU A 253 5.59 -74.56 23.11
N VAL A 254 5.33 -75.57 22.28
CA VAL A 254 4.60 -75.43 21.01
C VAL A 254 3.14 -75.05 21.25
N LYS A 255 2.46 -75.63 22.26
CA LYS A 255 1.07 -75.27 22.60
C LYS A 255 0.97 -73.86 23.17
N GLU A 256 1.92 -73.48 24.02
CA GLU A 256 2.04 -72.10 24.52
C GLU A 256 2.30 -71.13 23.36
N PHE A 257 3.31 -71.39 22.53
CA PHE A 257 3.66 -70.54 21.40
C PHE A 257 2.56 -70.46 20.34
N SER A 258 1.79 -71.53 20.10
CA SER A 258 0.61 -71.50 19.22
C SER A 258 -0.45 -70.54 19.73
N ARG A 259 -0.79 -70.58 21.03
CA ARG A 259 -1.72 -69.61 21.64
C ARG A 259 -1.17 -68.18 21.58
N GLN A 260 0.10 -68.01 21.93
CA GLN A 260 0.76 -66.70 21.94
C GLN A 260 0.87 -66.10 20.53
N PHE A 261 1.14 -66.90 19.51
CA PHE A 261 1.26 -66.42 18.12
C PHE A 261 -0.04 -65.78 17.64
N THR A 262 -1.21 -66.37 17.91
CA THR A 262 -2.51 -65.76 17.55
C THR A 262 -2.74 -64.45 18.31
N CYS A 263 -2.45 -64.40 19.62
CA CYS A 263 -2.56 -63.16 20.40
C CYS A 263 -1.61 -62.07 19.89
N TRP A 264 -0.32 -62.36 19.79
CA TRP A 264 0.70 -61.42 19.31
C TRP A 264 0.46 -60.97 17.87
N SER A 265 -0.13 -61.80 17.00
CA SER A 265 -0.50 -61.40 15.64
C SER A 265 -1.58 -60.33 15.64
N TYR A 266 -2.59 -60.46 16.51
CA TYR A 266 -3.61 -59.44 16.71
C TYR A 266 -3.01 -58.17 17.36
N ASP A 267 -2.30 -58.34 18.49
CA ASP A 267 -1.73 -57.23 19.27
C ASP A 267 -0.74 -56.41 18.42
N TYR A 268 0.16 -57.05 17.67
CA TYR A 268 1.13 -56.39 16.80
C TYR A 268 0.45 -55.61 15.66
N THR A 269 -0.60 -56.17 15.06
CA THR A 269 -1.34 -55.49 13.99
C THR A 269 -2.06 -54.25 14.55
N HIS A 270 -2.76 -54.40 15.67
CA HIS A 270 -3.51 -53.31 16.29
C HIS A 270 -2.61 -52.19 16.85
N GLU A 271 -1.53 -52.53 17.54
CA GLU A 271 -0.55 -51.54 18.00
C GLU A 271 0.22 -50.92 16.82
N GLY A 272 0.40 -51.64 15.71
CA GLY A 272 0.95 -51.09 14.45
C GLY A 272 0.07 -50.02 13.80
N GLU A 273 -1.24 -50.28 13.64
CA GLU A 273 -2.23 -49.29 13.19
C GLU A 273 -2.21 -48.04 14.09
N LYS A 274 -2.14 -48.27 15.40
CA LYS A 274 -2.13 -47.25 16.44
C LYS A 274 -0.83 -46.43 16.44
N ILE A 275 0.32 -47.03 16.11
CA ILE A 275 1.62 -46.34 15.93
C ILE A 275 1.57 -45.39 14.74
N GLU A 276 1.08 -45.83 13.58
CA GLU A 276 0.97 -44.94 12.41
C GLU A 276 -0.08 -43.84 12.65
N PHE A 277 -1.16 -44.12 13.37
CA PHE A 277 -2.15 -43.12 13.79
C PHE A 277 -1.59 -42.07 14.78
N THR A 278 -0.80 -42.48 15.78
CA THR A 278 -0.19 -41.51 16.71
C THR A 278 0.93 -40.72 16.04
N LYS A 279 1.73 -41.35 15.18
CA LYS A 279 2.75 -40.69 14.34
C LYS A 279 2.16 -39.63 13.42
N ALA A 280 1.05 -39.92 12.74
CA ALA A 280 0.33 -38.94 11.92
C ALA A 280 -0.26 -37.78 12.76
N LYS A 281 -0.67 -38.06 14.00
CA LYS A 281 -1.11 -37.01 14.95
C LYS A 281 0.03 -36.17 15.51
N LEU A 282 1.22 -36.74 15.73
CA LEU A 282 2.40 -36.01 16.17
C LEU A 282 2.88 -35.07 15.06
N LEU A 283 3.05 -35.57 13.83
CA LEU A 283 3.40 -34.75 12.67
C LEU A 283 2.46 -33.54 12.53
N LYS A 284 1.15 -33.75 12.61
CA LYS A 284 0.16 -32.67 12.57
C LYS A 284 0.22 -31.72 13.79
N SER A 285 0.70 -32.19 14.93
CA SER A 285 0.94 -31.32 16.10
C SER A 285 2.14 -30.42 15.87
N ASP A 286 3.21 -30.96 15.28
CA ASP A 286 4.43 -30.24 14.94
C ASP A 286 4.14 -29.17 13.86
N GLU A 287 3.42 -29.53 12.80
CA GLU A 287 2.92 -28.62 11.74
C GLU A 287 2.08 -27.45 12.30
N LEU A 288 1.28 -27.70 13.35
CA LEU A 288 0.43 -26.67 13.97
C LEU A 288 1.22 -25.74 14.89
N GLU A 289 2.25 -26.23 15.59
CA GLU A 289 3.14 -25.43 16.42
C GLU A 289 4.01 -24.49 15.55
N GLU A 290 4.58 -24.99 14.45
CA GLU A 290 5.32 -24.18 13.47
C GLU A 290 4.44 -23.07 12.88
N GLY A 291 3.20 -23.41 12.49
CA GLY A 291 2.22 -22.43 11.99
C GLY A 291 1.83 -21.38 13.03
N LEU A 292 1.80 -21.74 14.31
CA LEU A 292 1.46 -20.83 15.41
C LEU A 292 2.59 -19.86 15.75
N GLU A 293 3.85 -20.31 15.76
CA GLU A 293 5.01 -19.44 16.00
C GLU A 293 5.27 -18.49 14.81
N ALA A 294 5.00 -18.93 13.58
CA ALA A 294 4.95 -18.05 12.41
C ALA A 294 3.84 -16.99 12.55
N ASN A 295 2.65 -17.38 13.02
CA ASN A 295 1.52 -16.48 13.22
C ASN A 295 1.77 -15.43 14.33
N LYS A 296 2.40 -15.81 15.46
CA LYS A 296 2.89 -14.85 16.48
C LYS A 296 3.79 -13.78 15.87
N THR A 297 4.71 -14.20 14.99
CA THR A 297 5.71 -13.31 14.38
C THR A 297 5.02 -12.28 13.48
N LEU A 298 4.13 -12.73 12.58
CA LEU A 298 3.31 -11.86 11.73
C LEU A 298 2.43 -10.89 12.55
N PHE A 299 1.86 -11.31 13.68
CA PHE A 299 1.08 -10.40 14.53
C PHE A 299 1.94 -9.27 15.13
N ARG A 300 3.15 -9.59 15.61
CA ARG A 300 4.10 -8.59 16.13
C ARG A 300 4.52 -7.58 15.05
N GLU A 301 4.68 -8.03 13.80
CA GLU A 301 4.99 -7.17 12.65
C GLU A 301 3.82 -6.26 12.26
N VAL A 302 2.60 -6.82 12.13
CA VAL A 302 1.38 -6.04 11.81
C VAL A 302 1.11 -4.97 12.87
N LYS A 303 1.28 -5.29 14.16
CA LYS A 303 1.14 -4.33 15.27
C LYS A 303 2.18 -3.20 15.22
N TYR A 304 3.41 -3.49 14.79
CA TYR A 304 4.42 -2.44 14.59
C TYR A 304 3.99 -1.46 13.50
N LEU A 305 3.54 -1.97 12.35
CA LEU A 305 3.06 -1.19 11.21
C LEU A 305 1.80 -0.37 11.57
N GLU A 306 0.87 -0.95 12.32
CA GLU A 306 -0.31 -0.24 12.83
C GLU A 306 0.09 0.97 13.70
N ASN A 307 1.01 0.78 14.64
CA ASN A 307 1.53 1.88 15.46
C ASN A 307 2.27 2.93 14.60
N GLU A 308 3.04 2.53 13.60
CA GLU A 308 3.71 3.48 12.68
C GLU A 308 2.69 4.34 11.90
N LEU A 309 1.68 3.70 11.30
CA LEU A 309 0.57 4.37 10.60
C LEU A 309 -0.24 5.30 11.53
N CYS A 310 -0.47 4.92 12.79
CA CYS A 310 -1.12 5.81 13.76
C CYS A 310 -0.33 7.10 14.03
N ASN A 311 1.01 7.02 14.07
CA ASN A 311 1.85 8.21 14.26
C ASN A 311 1.90 9.09 13.00
N GLU A 312 1.91 8.49 11.80
CA GLU A 312 1.81 9.24 10.54
C GLU A 312 0.47 9.97 10.42
N LEU A 313 -0.65 9.33 10.80
CA LEU A 313 -1.96 9.96 10.83
C LEU A 313 -2.03 11.14 11.82
N GLU A 314 -1.51 11.01 13.05
CA GLU A 314 -1.44 12.11 14.04
C GLU A 314 -0.66 13.32 13.47
N TYR A 315 0.45 13.07 12.74
CA TYR A 315 1.23 14.11 12.04
C TYR A 315 0.46 14.76 10.88
N LEU A 316 -0.18 13.96 10.02
CA LEU A 316 -0.90 14.47 8.84
C LEU A 316 -2.13 15.30 9.22
N GLU A 317 -2.83 14.96 10.32
CA GLU A 317 -3.94 15.77 10.83
C GLU A 317 -3.47 17.13 11.37
N GLU A 318 -2.37 17.18 12.14
CA GLU A 318 -1.80 18.46 12.60
C GLU A 318 -1.32 19.32 11.42
N ARG A 319 -0.62 18.70 10.46
CA ARG A 319 -0.11 19.41 9.27
C ARG A 319 -1.24 19.95 8.38
N LYS A 320 -2.34 19.21 8.22
CA LYS A 320 -3.56 19.66 7.53
C LYS A 320 -4.14 20.91 8.20
N LYS A 321 -4.29 20.88 9.53
CA LYS A 321 -4.84 22.01 10.30
C LYS A 321 -3.99 23.28 10.15
N GLU A 322 -2.66 23.16 10.21
CA GLU A 322 -1.75 24.29 9.99
C GLU A 322 -1.95 24.92 8.60
N LEU A 323 -2.08 24.09 7.57
CA LEU A 323 -2.33 24.55 6.20
C LEU A 323 -3.71 25.23 6.05
N GLU A 324 -4.75 24.74 6.72
CA GLU A 324 -6.07 25.39 6.76
C GLU A 324 -6.01 26.78 7.42
N GLU A 325 -5.25 26.93 8.52
CA GLU A 325 -5.00 28.23 9.16
C GLU A 325 -4.25 29.20 8.23
N GLN A 326 -3.19 28.75 7.55
CA GLN A 326 -2.47 29.55 6.56
C GLN A 326 -3.36 29.99 5.39
N ILE A 327 -4.17 29.07 4.83
CA ILE A 327 -5.13 29.35 3.75
C ILE A 327 -6.13 30.42 4.17
N ASN A 328 -6.61 30.39 5.41
CA ASN A 328 -7.56 31.37 5.92
C ASN A 328 -6.93 32.76 6.13
N ALA A 329 -5.66 32.83 6.56
CA ALA A 329 -4.90 34.08 6.59
C ALA A 329 -4.71 34.69 5.18
N VAL A 330 -4.41 33.86 4.16
CA VAL A 330 -4.30 34.31 2.76
C VAL A 330 -5.63 34.84 2.23
N LYS A 331 -6.77 34.15 2.49
CA LYS A 331 -8.11 34.63 2.13
C LYS A 331 -8.43 36.01 2.73
N ALA A 332 -8.06 36.25 3.99
CA ALA A 332 -8.23 37.54 4.65
C ALA A 332 -7.39 38.65 3.97
N ASN A 333 -6.12 38.37 3.65
CA ASN A 333 -5.22 39.31 2.97
C ASN A 333 -5.70 39.66 1.54
N ILE A 334 -6.22 38.69 0.79
CA ILE A 334 -6.84 38.92 -0.53
C ILE A 334 -8.05 39.85 -0.39
N SER A 335 -8.90 39.60 0.60
CA SER A 335 -10.10 40.39 0.88
C SER A 335 -9.76 41.85 1.23
N ALA A 336 -8.79 42.06 2.12
CA ALA A 336 -8.30 43.38 2.47
C ALA A 336 -7.68 44.12 1.27
N SER A 337 -6.90 43.42 0.45
CA SER A 337 -6.28 43.98 -0.76
C SER A 337 -7.32 44.40 -1.82
N GLN A 338 -8.40 43.64 -1.97
CA GLN A 338 -9.51 43.99 -2.86
C GLN A 338 -10.29 45.22 -2.35
N VAL A 339 -10.46 45.39 -1.04
CA VAL A 339 -11.01 46.63 -0.45
C VAL A 339 -10.08 47.83 -0.71
N ALA A 340 -8.78 47.68 -0.48
CA ALA A 340 -7.80 48.73 -0.75
C ALA A 340 -7.78 49.16 -2.23
N LYS A 341 -7.83 48.21 -3.16
CA LYS A 341 -7.97 48.44 -4.61
C LYS A 341 -9.25 49.20 -4.97
N ASN A 342 -10.37 48.88 -4.34
CA ASN A 342 -11.63 49.61 -4.55
C ASN A 342 -11.55 51.05 -4.05
N MET A 343 -10.96 51.29 -2.86
CA MET A 343 -10.73 52.65 -2.35
C MET A 343 -9.81 53.46 -3.27
N ALA A 344 -8.68 52.89 -3.69
CA ALA A 344 -7.75 53.55 -4.62
C ALA A 344 -8.42 53.89 -5.97
N SER A 345 -9.32 53.03 -6.47
CA SER A 345 -10.12 53.30 -7.67
C SER A 345 -11.10 54.47 -7.48
N HIS A 346 -11.71 54.60 -6.29
CA HIS A 346 -12.56 55.73 -5.93
C HIS A 346 -11.76 57.04 -5.89
N THR A 347 -10.68 57.08 -5.11
CA THR A 347 -9.83 58.27 -4.96
C THR A 347 -9.20 58.71 -6.29
N LYS A 348 -8.83 57.77 -7.17
CA LYS A 348 -8.37 58.08 -8.54
C LYS A 348 -9.44 58.81 -9.36
N ARG A 349 -10.72 58.46 -9.20
CA ARG A 349 -11.85 59.13 -9.87
C ARG A 349 -12.10 60.52 -9.29
N GLU A 350 -12.06 60.68 -7.97
CA GLU A 350 -12.21 61.98 -7.29
C GLU A 350 -11.11 62.97 -7.71
N ILE A 351 -9.86 62.52 -7.75
CA ILE A 351 -8.72 63.33 -8.23
C ILE A 351 -8.92 63.76 -9.68
N PHE A 352 -9.42 62.87 -10.55
CA PHE A 352 -9.67 63.19 -11.96
C PHE A 352 -10.78 64.23 -12.16
N GLU A 353 -11.89 64.12 -11.41
CA GLU A 353 -12.97 65.10 -11.47
C GLU A 353 -12.56 66.46 -10.89
N ASN A 354 -11.82 66.48 -9.77
CA ASN A 354 -11.21 67.70 -9.24
C ASN A 354 -10.24 68.35 -10.25
N ALA A 355 -9.43 67.56 -10.96
CA ALA A 355 -8.53 68.06 -11.98
C ALA A 355 -9.27 68.66 -13.20
N LYS A 356 -10.47 68.17 -13.55
CA LYS A 356 -11.33 68.78 -14.57
C LYS A 356 -11.83 70.16 -14.13
N ILE A 357 -12.30 70.29 -12.90
CA ILE A 357 -12.75 71.57 -12.33
C ILE A 357 -11.60 72.60 -12.31
N LEU A 358 -10.45 72.21 -11.76
CA LEU A 358 -9.26 73.06 -11.71
C LEU A 358 -8.74 73.46 -13.11
N LYS A 359 -8.90 72.60 -14.12
CA LYS A 359 -8.58 72.96 -15.51
C LYS A 359 -9.48 74.10 -16.00
N VAL A 360 -10.80 73.98 -15.82
CA VAL A 360 -11.77 74.99 -16.28
C VAL A 360 -11.46 76.35 -15.65
N GLN A 361 -11.35 76.42 -14.32
CA GLN A 361 -10.99 77.64 -13.59
C GLN A 361 -9.68 78.28 -14.07
N ARG A 362 -8.66 77.44 -14.36
CA ARG A 362 -7.38 77.92 -14.88
C ARG A 362 -7.48 78.45 -16.31
N ASP A 363 -8.29 77.82 -17.17
CA ASP A 363 -8.45 78.27 -18.56
C ASP A 363 -9.32 79.55 -18.64
N GLU A 364 -10.38 79.67 -17.82
CA GLU A 364 -11.17 80.91 -17.63
C GLU A 364 -10.31 82.10 -17.18
N LEU A 365 -9.43 81.89 -16.19
CA LEU A 365 -8.49 82.93 -15.75
C LEU A 365 -7.46 83.26 -16.83
N ARG A 366 -7.00 82.26 -17.61
CA ARG A 366 -5.97 82.44 -18.64
C ARG A 366 -6.42 83.35 -19.76
N GLU A 367 -7.69 83.30 -20.16
CA GLU A 367 -8.27 84.22 -21.15
C GLU A 367 -8.23 85.68 -20.66
N GLN A 368 -8.41 85.91 -19.35
CA GLN A 368 -8.46 87.23 -18.73
C GLN A 368 -7.07 87.81 -18.37
N VAL A 369 -5.99 87.01 -18.40
CA VAL A 369 -4.63 87.41 -17.97
C VAL A 369 -4.12 88.70 -18.61
N HIS A 370 -4.48 88.97 -19.87
CA HIS A 370 -4.03 90.19 -20.55
C HIS A 370 -4.76 91.44 -20.04
N SER A 371 -6.10 91.41 -19.96
CA SER A 371 -6.90 92.52 -19.41
C SER A 371 -6.49 92.83 -17.96
N LEU A 372 -6.42 91.79 -17.12
CA LEU A 372 -6.03 91.91 -15.71
C LEU A 372 -4.61 92.48 -15.53
N ARG A 373 -3.69 92.20 -16.46
CA ARG A 373 -2.32 92.76 -16.44
C ARG A 373 -2.31 94.23 -16.84
N ASP A 374 -3.05 94.61 -17.88
CA ASP A 374 -3.11 95.99 -18.36
C ASP A 374 -3.86 96.89 -17.36
N GLU A 375 -4.95 96.40 -16.77
CA GLU A 375 -5.67 97.02 -15.65
C GLU A 375 -4.76 97.21 -14.43
N HIS A 376 -3.96 96.20 -14.08
CA HIS A 376 -3.00 96.28 -12.96
C HIS A 376 -1.89 97.33 -13.19
N GLU A 377 -1.31 97.39 -14.39
CA GLU A 377 -0.31 98.43 -14.70
C GLU A 377 -0.93 99.83 -14.85
N LEU A 378 -2.20 99.94 -15.26
CA LEU A 378 -2.96 101.19 -15.21
C LEU A 378 -3.22 101.62 -13.76
N ALA A 379 -3.68 100.71 -12.89
CA ALA A 379 -3.93 100.96 -11.48
C ALA A 379 -2.66 101.39 -10.74
N LYS A 380 -1.50 100.79 -11.03
CA LYS A 380 -0.19 101.24 -10.54
C LYS A 380 0.13 102.68 -10.93
N LYS A 381 -0.04 103.04 -12.22
CA LYS A 381 0.23 104.41 -12.72
C LYS A 381 -0.67 105.44 -12.03
N ILE A 382 -1.95 105.10 -11.84
CA ILE A 382 -2.91 105.94 -11.10
C ILE A 382 -2.49 106.06 -9.63
N GLN A 383 -2.13 104.98 -8.96
CA GLN A 383 -1.68 104.99 -7.57
C GLN A 383 -0.40 105.81 -7.37
N ALA A 384 0.57 105.71 -8.28
CA ALA A 384 1.80 106.50 -8.25
C ALA A 384 1.49 107.99 -8.39
N ASN A 385 0.69 108.38 -9.40
CA ASN A 385 0.29 109.77 -9.61
C ASN A 385 -0.47 110.36 -8.41
N ILE A 386 -1.37 109.59 -7.78
CA ILE A 386 -2.07 109.99 -6.55
C ILE A 386 -1.08 110.19 -5.40
N ARG A 387 -0.08 109.31 -5.24
CA ARG A 387 0.96 109.43 -4.21
C ARG A 387 1.81 110.68 -4.40
N ASP A 388 2.20 110.98 -5.64
CA ASP A 388 3.02 112.15 -5.97
C ASP A 388 2.26 113.46 -5.73
N GLU A 389 0.99 113.55 -6.15
CA GLU A 389 0.15 114.72 -5.86
C GLU A 389 -0.17 114.86 -4.37
N TRP A 390 -0.33 113.75 -3.64
CA TRP A 390 -0.48 113.79 -2.18
C TRP A 390 0.80 114.27 -1.48
N SER A 391 1.99 113.85 -1.93
CA SER A 391 3.27 114.37 -1.41
C SER A 391 3.41 115.87 -1.66
N LYS A 392 3.16 116.32 -2.90
CA LYS A 392 3.16 117.75 -3.27
C LYS A 392 2.15 118.55 -2.44
N LEU A 393 1.00 117.99 -2.09
CA LEU A 393 0.01 118.63 -1.22
C LEU A 393 0.50 118.72 0.23
N GLY A 394 1.11 117.66 0.76
CA GLY A 394 1.72 117.63 2.10
C GLY A 394 2.91 118.60 2.23
N GLU A 395 3.75 118.69 1.20
CA GLU A 395 4.83 119.68 1.10
C GLU A 395 4.30 121.11 1.07
N LYS A 396 3.26 121.39 0.26
CA LYS A 396 2.58 122.71 0.26
C LYS A 396 2.05 123.06 1.64
N PHE A 397 1.39 122.11 2.31
CA PHE A 397 0.83 122.33 3.65
C PHE A 397 1.94 122.59 4.68
N THR A 398 3.01 121.79 4.70
CA THR A 398 4.18 121.98 5.58
C THR A 398 4.88 123.32 5.33
N ASN A 399 5.03 123.74 4.07
CA ASN A 399 5.63 125.03 3.70
C ASN A 399 4.74 126.25 4.05
N ILE A 400 3.45 126.04 4.31
CA ILE A 400 2.53 127.08 4.83
C ILE A 400 2.54 127.06 6.37
N ALA A 401 2.53 125.87 6.98
CA ALA A 401 2.57 125.70 8.43
C ALA A 401 3.87 126.27 9.03
N ASN A 402 5.02 126.02 8.41
CA ASN A 402 6.34 126.51 8.84
C ASN A 402 6.62 128.00 8.47
N LYS A 403 5.59 128.76 8.07
CA LYS A 403 5.66 130.21 7.80
C LYS A 403 4.86 131.06 8.80
N ASN A 404 4.26 130.43 9.81
CA ASN A 404 3.73 131.06 11.00
C ASN A 404 4.56 130.65 12.24
#